data_AF-W4P4V9-F1
#
_entry.id   AF-W4P4V9-F1
#
_cell.length_a   1.000
_cell.length_b   1.000
_cell.length_c   1.000
_cell.angle_alpha   90.00
_cell.angle_beta   90.00
_cell.angle_gamma   90.00
#
_symmetry.space_group_name_H-M   'P 1'
#
loop_
_entity.id
_entity.type
_entity.pdbx_description
1 polymer ?
#
loop_
_entity_poly.entity_id
_entity_poly.type
_entity_poly.pdbx_seq_one_letter_code
_entity_poly.pdbx_strand_id
1 'polypeptide(L)'
;MSGNLYILPGGMVPPNPTELLAREGLDKAIATLKAKFDYVILDTAPIGMVTDTLLIARVADVSVYVCRADYTRKAEFLLINDLAKEQKLPNLCTVINGIDLRKKKYGYYYGYGKYGYARHAGYGQEPER
;
A
#
# COMPACT_ATOMS: atom_id res chain seq x y z
N MET A 1 -6.23 -22.62 6.39
CA MET A 1 -5.36 -21.50 5.98
C MET A 1 -4.78 -21.86 4.63
N SER A 2 -4.85 -20.98 3.64
CA SER A 2 -4.19 -21.19 2.35
C SER A 2 -2.68 -21.31 2.59
N GLY A 3 -2.04 -22.37 2.10
CA GLY A 3 -0.63 -22.67 2.34
C GLY A 3 0.38 -21.74 1.66
N ASN A 4 -0.06 -20.55 1.21
CA ASN A 4 0.71 -19.65 0.34
C ASN A 4 1.00 -18.29 1.00
N LEU A 5 0.66 -18.11 2.28
CA LEU A 5 0.94 -16.90 3.04
C LEU A 5 1.82 -17.21 4.23
N TYR A 6 2.95 -16.50 4.31
CA TYR A 6 3.92 -16.62 5.38
C TYR A 6 4.16 -15.24 5.98
N ILE A 7 4.34 -15.17 7.29
CA ILE A 7 4.54 -13.92 8.02
C ILE A 7 5.88 -14.01 8.74
N LEU A 8 6.75 -13.04 8.47
CA LEU A 8 7.99 -12.82 9.21
C LEU A 8 7.78 -11.63 10.16
N PRO A 9 7.57 -11.85 11.48
CA PRO A 9 7.42 -10.75 12.42
C PRO A 9 8.77 -10.05 12.66
N GLY A 10 8.74 -8.79 13.10
CA GLY A 10 9.94 -7.99 13.36
C GLY A 10 10.85 -8.51 14.49
N GLY A 11 10.39 -9.48 15.29
CA GLY A 11 11.15 -10.04 16.40
C GLY A 11 11.30 -9.06 17.57
N MET A 12 12.33 -9.28 18.39
CA MET A 12 12.68 -8.35 19.48
C MET A 12 13.29 -7.08 18.91
N VAL A 13 12.84 -5.92 19.41
CA VAL A 13 13.39 -4.63 18.99
C VAL A 13 14.87 -4.57 19.39
N PRO A 14 15.80 -4.48 18.41
CA PRO A 14 17.22 -4.37 18.72
C PRO A 14 17.53 -2.97 19.27
N PRO A 15 18.66 -2.78 19.97
CA PRO A 15 19.07 -1.45 20.44
C PRO A 15 19.28 -0.46 19.28
N ASN A 16 19.71 -0.94 18.11
CA ASN A 16 20.08 -0.11 16.94
C ASN A 16 19.33 -0.56 15.66
N PRO A 17 18.01 -0.34 15.52
CA PRO A 17 17.22 -0.84 14.40
C PRO A 17 17.63 -0.24 13.05
N THR A 18 17.87 1.07 13.00
CA THR A 18 18.28 1.77 11.77
C THR A 18 19.62 1.25 11.23
N GLU A 19 20.60 0.99 12.09
CA GLU A 19 21.89 0.40 11.69
C GLU A 19 21.71 -1.01 11.14
N LEU A 20 20.86 -1.83 11.76
CA LEU A 20 20.56 -3.17 11.28
C LEU A 20 19.99 -3.14 9.86
N LEU A 21 19.07 -2.20 9.60
CA LEU A 21 18.46 -1.99 8.28
C LEU A 21 19.45 -1.44 7.25
N ALA A 22 20.47 -0.68 7.66
CA ALA A 22 21.47 -0.09 6.76
C ALA A 22 22.53 -1.10 6.27
N ARG A 23 22.65 -2.27 6.91
CA ARG A 23 23.67 -3.29 6.59
C ARG A 23 23.25 -4.17 5.41
N GLU A 24 24.24 -4.79 4.76
CA GLU A 24 24.06 -5.80 3.70
C GLU A 24 23.22 -7.02 4.12
N GLY A 25 22.99 -7.21 5.42
CA GLY A 25 22.17 -8.30 5.93
C GLY A 25 20.73 -8.23 5.40
N LEU A 26 20.18 -7.03 5.27
CA LEU A 26 18.85 -6.83 4.70
C LEU A 26 18.82 -7.26 3.23
N ASP A 27 19.81 -6.83 2.45
CA ASP A 27 19.94 -7.14 1.03
C ASP A 27 20.01 -8.66 0.79
N LYS A 28 20.82 -9.38 1.58
CA LYS A 28 20.94 -10.85 1.52
C LYS A 28 19.65 -11.56 1.93
N ALA A 29 18.97 -11.05 2.95
CA ALA A 29 17.69 -11.60 3.41
C ALA A 29 16.61 -11.45 2.33
N ILE A 30 16.45 -10.25 1.76
CA ILE A 30 15.45 -10.00 0.71
C ILE A 30 15.78 -10.79 -0.56
N ALA A 31 17.04 -10.89 -0.97
CA ALA A 31 17.44 -11.74 -2.11
C ALA A 31 17.01 -13.20 -1.92
N THR A 32 17.18 -13.73 -0.70
CA THR A 32 16.74 -15.10 -0.35
C THR A 32 15.22 -15.24 -0.42
N LEU A 33 14.47 -14.23 0.03
CA LEU A 33 13.00 -14.25 -0.03
C LEU A 33 12.49 -14.14 -1.46
N LYS A 34 13.07 -13.26 -2.29
CA LYS A 34 12.73 -13.11 -3.71
C LYS A 34 12.94 -14.41 -4.51
N ALA A 35 13.90 -15.25 -4.11
CA ALA A 35 14.13 -16.56 -4.75
C ALA A 35 13.08 -17.63 -4.36
N LYS A 36 12.29 -17.40 -3.29
CA LYS A 36 11.36 -18.38 -2.72
C LYS A 36 9.89 -18.00 -2.84
N PHE A 37 9.60 -16.73 -3.06
CA PHE A 37 8.24 -16.20 -3.09
C PHE A 37 8.01 -15.38 -4.35
N ASP A 38 6.83 -15.53 -4.94
CA ASP A 38 6.41 -14.69 -6.08
C ASP A 38 6.28 -13.21 -5.68
N TYR A 39 5.86 -12.97 -4.43
CA TYR A 39 5.68 -11.63 -3.87
C TYR A 39 6.23 -11.55 -2.45
N VAL A 40 6.99 -10.48 -2.18
CA VAL A 40 7.48 -10.13 -0.86
C VAL A 40 6.94 -8.74 -0.51
N ILE A 41 6.10 -8.67 0.52
CA ILE A 41 5.51 -7.41 1.00
C ILE A 41 6.29 -6.97 2.23
N LEU A 42 6.85 -5.76 2.18
CA LEU A 42 7.57 -5.15 3.29
C LEU A 42 6.67 -4.08 3.92
N ASP A 43 6.24 -4.32 5.16
CA ASP A 43 5.52 -3.31 5.95
C ASP A 43 6.54 -2.40 6.64
N THR A 44 6.33 -1.09 6.54
CA THR A 44 7.31 -0.08 6.95
C THR A 44 6.63 1.08 7.67
N ALA A 45 7.40 1.81 8.46
CA ALA A 45 6.91 2.97 9.18
C ALA A 45 6.45 4.12 8.24
N PRO A 46 5.62 5.06 8.74
CA PRO A 46 5.23 6.24 7.96
C PRO A 46 6.43 7.11 7.59
N ILE A 47 6.52 7.48 6.31
CA ILE A 47 7.57 8.39 5.82
C ILE A 47 7.33 9.79 6.38
N GLY A 48 8.40 10.45 6.81
CA GLY A 48 8.39 11.80 7.40
C GLY A 48 8.52 11.81 8.92
N MET A 49 8.23 10.68 9.58
CA MET A 49 8.46 10.50 11.02
C MET A 49 9.78 9.78 11.32
N VAL A 50 10.13 8.80 10.48
CA VAL A 50 11.37 8.01 10.61
C VAL A 50 12.00 7.78 9.25
N THR A 51 13.31 7.50 9.24
CA THR A 51 14.11 7.29 8.03
C THR A 51 14.16 5.82 7.57
N ASP A 52 13.69 4.88 8.40
CA ASP A 52 13.80 3.45 8.17
C ASP A 52 13.18 3.00 6.83
N THR A 53 12.06 3.61 6.41
CA THR A 53 11.39 3.29 5.15
C THR A 53 12.27 3.58 3.93
N LEU A 54 13.09 4.64 3.97
CA LEU A 54 14.05 4.94 2.89
C LEU A 54 15.18 3.91 2.84
N LEU A 55 15.62 3.40 3.99
CA LEU A 55 16.63 2.34 4.04
C LEU A 55 16.09 1.02 3.50
N ILE A 56 14.83 0.70 3.79
CA ILE A 56 14.16 -0.51 3.28
C ILE A 56 13.84 -0.37 1.79
N ALA A 57 13.50 0.83 1.32
CA ALA A 57 13.14 1.07 -0.08
C ALA A 57 14.23 0.63 -1.07
N ARG A 58 15.52 0.64 -0.68
CA ARG A 58 16.62 0.24 -1.57
C ARG A 58 16.57 -1.21 -2.02
N VAL A 59 15.88 -2.09 -1.28
CA VAL A 59 15.73 -3.52 -1.60
C VAL A 59 14.37 -3.84 -2.22
N ALA A 60 13.50 -2.84 -2.41
CA ALA A 60 12.18 -2.99 -3.00
C ALA A 60 12.19 -2.64 -4.49
N ASP A 61 11.35 -3.32 -5.27
CA ASP A 61 11.15 -2.99 -6.69
C ASP A 61 10.11 -1.87 -6.88
N VAL A 62 9.14 -1.77 -5.96
CA VAL A 62 8.01 -0.81 -6.00
C VAL A 62 7.69 -0.34 -4.59
N SER A 63 7.38 0.96 -4.45
CA SER A 63 6.90 1.57 -3.20
C SER A 63 5.46 2.01 -3.32
N VAL A 64 4.61 1.58 -2.38
CA VAL A 64 3.19 1.98 -2.33
C VAL A 64 2.97 2.89 -1.13
N TYR A 65 2.74 4.18 -1.39
CA TYR A 65 2.37 5.15 -0.37
C TYR A 65 0.86 5.13 -0.14
N VAL A 66 0.43 4.86 1.10
CA VAL A 66 -0.99 4.76 1.45
C VAL A 66 -1.47 6.06 2.09
N CYS A 67 -2.41 6.75 1.45
CA CYS A 67 -3.11 7.90 2.00
C CYS A 67 -4.50 7.47 2.49
N ARG A 68 -4.84 7.76 3.75
CA ARG A 68 -6.16 7.45 4.29
C ARG A 68 -7.12 8.60 4.02
N ALA A 69 -8.24 8.30 3.35
CA ALA A 69 -9.32 9.24 3.11
C ALA A 69 -9.83 9.84 4.43
N ASP A 70 -10.16 11.14 4.41
CA ASP A 70 -10.60 11.93 5.55
C ASP A 70 -9.62 11.97 6.75
N TYR A 71 -8.37 11.53 6.58
CA TYR A 71 -7.35 11.52 7.64
C TYR A 71 -6.02 12.13 7.19
N THR A 72 -5.47 11.69 6.06
CA THR A 72 -4.23 12.25 5.52
C THR A 72 -4.48 13.67 5.04
N ARG A 73 -3.79 14.65 5.64
CA ARG A 73 -3.96 16.07 5.32
C ARG A 73 -3.41 16.36 3.92
N LYS A 74 -4.06 17.27 3.18
CA LYS A 74 -3.60 17.68 1.84
C LYS A 74 -2.14 18.15 1.81
N ALA A 75 -1.66 18.81 2.87
CA ALA A 75 -0.28 19.25 2.98
C ALA A 75 0.74 18.09 2.93
N GLU A 76 0.38 16.89 3.40
CA GLU A 76 1.24 15.71 3.35
C GLU A 76 1.48 15.22 1.91
N PHE A 77 0.64 15.61 0.95
CA PHE A 77 0.88 15.29 -0.47
C PHE A 77 2.05 16.07 -1.06
N LEU A 78 2.48 17.18 -0.44
CA LEU A 78 3.71 17.86 -0.83
C LEU A 78 4.91 16.94 -0.63
N LEU A 79 4.96 16.22 0.50
CA LEU A 79 5.99 15.22 0.76
C LEU A 79 5.99 14.12 -0.31
N ILE A 80 4.82 13.61 -0.71
CA ILE A 80 4.73 12.58 -1.77
C ILE A 80 5.29 13.10 -3.09
N ASN A 81 4.98 14.35 -3.45
CA ASN A 81 5.51 14.99 -4.66
C ASN A 81 7.03 15.16 -4.59
N ASP A 82 7.57 15.56 -3.43
CA ASP A 82 9.01 15.72 -3.24
C ASP A 82 9.73 14.37 -3.31
N LEU A 83 9.19 13.32 -2.66
CA LEU A 83 9.72 11.95 -2.75
C LEU A 83 9.74 11.43 -4.20
N ALA A 84 8.70 11.72 -4.97
CA ALA A 84 8.62 11.36 -6.39
C ALA A 84 9.64 12.13 -7.23
N LYS A 85 9.70 13.46 -7.05
CA LYS A 85 10.61 14.35 -7.78
C LYS A 85 12.07 14.01 -7.53
N GLU A 86 12.41 13.72 -6.28
CA GLU A 86 13.76 13.37 -5.87
C GLU A 86 14.10 11.88 -6.04
N GLN A 87 13.13 11.08 -6.54
CA GLN A 87 13.30 9.63 -6.74
C GLN A 87 13.79 8.90 -5.49
N LYS A 88 13.29 9.30 -4.32
CA LYS A 88 13.69 8.73 -3.02
C LYS A 88 13.14 7.32 -2.80
N LEU A 89 12.15 6.92 -3.60
CA LEU A 89 11.49 5.62 -3.53
C LEU A 89 11.39 5.00 -4.93
N PRO A 90 11.64 3.70 -5.07
CA PRO A 90 11.52 3.01 -6.36
C PRO A 90 10.06 2.93 -6.79
N ASN A 91 9.78 3.29 -8.05
CA ASN A 91 8.48 3.15 -8.71
C ASN A 91 7.30 3.58 -7.83
N LEU A 92 7.40 4.76 -7.22
CA LEU A 92 6.44 5.26 -6.23
C LEU A 92 5.02 5.33 -6.80
N CYS A 93 4.10 4.64 -6.13
CA CYS A 93 2.67 4.61 -6.41
C CYS A 93 1.89 5.09 -5.18
N THR A 94 0.74 5.73 -5.38
CA THR A 94 -0.11 6.20 -4.27
C THR A 94 -1.45 5.48 -4.27
N VAL A 95 -1.88 4.99 -3.10
CA VAL A 95 -3.19 4.36 -2.89
C VAL A 95 -4.02 5.19 -1.91
N ILE A 96 -5.24 5.52 -2.29
CA ILE A 96 -6.22 6.11 -1.38
C ILE A 96 -7.00 4.99 -0.71
N ASN A 97 -6.84 4.85 0.61
CA ASN A 97 -7.49 3.83 1.43
C ASN A 97 -8.60 4.43 2.31
N GLY A 98 -9.59 3.63 2.71
CA GLY A 98 -10.60 4.00 3.69
C GLY A 98 -11.69 4.93 3.17
N ILE A 99 -11.96 4.93 1.86
CA ILE A 99 -13.03 5.74 1.25
C ILE A 99 -14.39 5.28 1.78
N ASP A 100 -15.13 6.16 2.45
CA ASP A 100 -16.50 5.88 2.86
C ASP A 100 -17.48 6.10 1.70
N LEU A 101 -17.83 5.00 1.03
CA LEU A 101 -18.75 5.01 -0.10
C LEU A 101 -20.21 5.36 0.27
N ARG A 102 -20.56 5.48 1.56
CA ARG A 102 -21.92 5.88 1.99
C ARG A 102 -22.07 7.40 2.03
N LYS A 103 -20.96 8.15 2.15
CA LYS A 103 -20.93 9.61 2.03
C LYS A 103 -21.22 10.11 0.60
N LYS A 104 -21.46 9.20 -0.35
CA LYS A 104 -21.78 9.41 -1.79
C LYS A 104 -23.09 10.16 -2.10
N LYS A 105 -23.68 10.93 -1.18
CA LYS A 105 -24.99 11.57 -1.44
C LYS A 105 -24.92 12.85 -2.27
N TYR A 106 -23.81 13.58 -2.29
CA TYR A 106 -23.67 14.80 -3.09
C TYR A 106 -22.20 15.02 -3.48
N GLY A 107 -21.88 14.84 -4.77
CA GLY A 107 -20.55 15.17 -5.29
C GLY A 107 -20.22 14.40 -6.55
N TYR A 108 -20.38 15.06 -7.69
CA TYR A 108 -19.86 14.63 -8.99
C TYR A 108 -18.38 14.22 -8.88
N TYR A 109 -18.09 12.94 -9.03
CA TYR A 109 -16.73 12.47 -9.27
C TYR A 109 -16.69 11.72 -10.59
N TYR A 110 -16.05 12.36 -11.57
CA TYR A 110 -15.68 11.78 -12.85
C TYR A 110 -14.77 10.56 -12.63
N GLY A 111 -15.19 9.41 -13.17
CA GLY A 111 -14.32 8.35 -13.67
C GLY A 111 -13.40 7.65 -12.66
N TYR A 112 -13.95 6.75 -11.83
CA TYR A 112 -13.23 5.51 -11.51
C TYR A 112 -14.20 4.33 -11.63
N GLY A 113 -13.91 3.48 -12.61
CA GLY A 113 -14.77 2.45 -13.17
C GLY A 113 -15.31 1.47 -12.15
N LYS A 114 -16.64 1.30 -12.22
CA LYS A 114 -17.40 0.25 -11.56
C LYS A 114 -17.26 -1.03 -12.38
N TYR A 115 -16.19 -1.80 -12.17
CA TYR A 115 -16.06 -3.13 -12.77
C TYR A 115 -16.42 -4.23 -11.77
N GLY A 116 -17.56 -4.88 -12.04
CA GLY A 116 -17.80 -6.30 -11.80
C GLY A 116 -18.13 -6.75 -10.37
N TYR A 117 -19.41 -6.96 -10.08
CA TYR A 117 -19.95 -8.31 -9.88
C TYR A 117 -21.49 -8.25 -9.92
N ALA A 118 -22.06 -9.04 -10.83
CA ALA A 118 -23.47 -9.17 -11.07
C ALA A 118 -24.21 -9.77 -9.86
N ARG A 119 -25.40 -9.26 -9.56
CA ARG A 119 -26.50 -10.09 -9.05
C ARG A 119 -27.71 -9.87 -9.96
N HIS A 120 -27.98 -10.90 -10.75
CA HIS A 120 -29.29 -11.15 -11.32
C HIS A 120 -30.31 -11.32 -10.18
N ALA A 121 -31.34 -10.48 -10.17
CA ALA A 121 -32.61 -10.67 -9.48
C ALA A 121 -33.54 -9.58 -10.06
N GLY A 122 -34.69 -9.84 -10.64
CA GLY A 122 -35.43 -11.04 -10.97
C GLY A 122 -36.61 -10.56 -11.82
N TYR A 123 -37.13 -11.43 -12.68
CA TYR A 123 -38.27 -11.16 -13.56
C TYR A 123 -39.47 -10.64 -12.76
N GLY A 124 -39.92 -9.42 -13.09
CA GLY A 124 -41.22 -8.90 -12.67
C GLY A 124 -42.25 -9.26 -13.73
N GLN A 125 -43.21 -10.11 -13.36
CA GLN A 125 -44.42 -10.40 -14.14
C GLN A 125 -45.22 -9.11 -14.34
N GLU A 126 -45.67 -8.84 -15.57
CA GLU A 126 -46.72 -7.86 -15.86
C GLU A 126 -48.09 -8.44 -15.50
N PRO A 127 -49.01 -7.65 -14.90
CA PRO A 127 -50.42 -7.98 -14.95
C PRO A 127 -51.05 -7.39 -16.23
N GLU A 128 -51.75 -8.27 -16.96
CA GLU A 128 -52.61 -7.95 -18.10
C GLU A 128 -53.65 -6.86 -17.77
N ARG A 129 -53.97 -6.04 -18.79
CA ARG A 129 -55.27 -5.38 -18.94
C ARG A 129 -55.88 -5.81 -20.25
#